data_AF-A0A6B3C779-F1
#
_entry.id   AF-A0A6B3C779-F1
#
_cell.length_a   1.000
_cell.length_b   1.000
_cell.length_c   1.000
_cell.angle_alpha   90.00
_cell.angle_beta   90.00
_cell.angle_gamma   90.00
#
_symmetry.space_group_name_H-M   'P 1'
#
loop_
_entity.id
_entity.type
_entity.pdbx_description
1 polymer ?
#
loop_
_entity_poly.entity_id
_entity_poly.type
_entity_poly.pdbx_seq_one_letter_code
_entity_poly.pdbx_strand_id
1 'polypeptide(L)'
;LRAVRDTIRLAAERAADETAATAVGDRRLIATAIARAALAGHASPSTRPDFAPAATTGPVPQRVAALLAPSPARSRTRRPTALLLVACTALSLAAGTTGVVDFHHQVEIAQGEESP
;
A
#
# COMPACT_ATOMS: atom_id res chain seq x y z
N LEU A 1 13.18 3.85 0.19
CA LEU A 1 12.20 2.90 -0.42
C LEU A 1 11.81 1.72 0.48
N ARG A 2 12.65 1.21 1.40
CA ARG A 2 12.29 0.07 2.29
C ARG A 2 11.00 0.29 3.10
N ALA A 3 10.89 1.42 3.81
CA ALA A 3 9.68 1.73 4.58
C ALA A 3 8.40 1.79 3.71
N VAL A 4 8.51 2.29 2.49
CA VAL A 4 7.40 2.32 1.52
C VAL A 4 7.02 0.90 1.09
N ARG A 5 8.01 0.05 0.79
CA ARG A 5 7.79 -1.35 0.46
C ARG A 5 7.07 -2.09 1.59
N ASP A 6 7.50 -1.90 2.84
CA ASP A 6 6.91 -2.57 4.00
C ASP A 6 5.46 -2.10 4.22
N THR A 7 5.20 -0.81 4.02
CA THR A 7 3.85 -0.23 4.08
C THR A 7 2.93 -0.81 3.00
N ILE A 8 3.41 -0.88 1.75
CA ILE A 8 2.65 -1.45 0.63
C ILE A 8 2.39 -2.94 0.88
N ARG A 9 3.39 -3.68 1.34
CA ARG A 9 3.25 -5.11 1.67
C ARG A 9 2.19 -5.32 2.74
N LEU A 10 2.26 -4.58 3.85
CA LEU A 10 1.27 -4.68 4.93
C LEU A 10 -0.15 -4.33 4.44
N ALA A 11 -0.28 -3.32 3.59
CA ALA A 11 -1.56 -2.94 3.00
C ALA A 11 -2.13 -4.04 2.08
N ALA A 12 -1.29 -4.67 1.26
CA ALA A 12 -1.68 -5.77 0.39
C ALA A 12 -2.11 -7.01 1.20
N GLU A 13 -1.34 -7.38 2.23
CA GLU A 13 -1.69 -8.49 3.13
C GLU A 13 -3.04 -8.23 3.83
N ARG A 14 -3.27 -7.01 4.34
CA ARG A 14 -4.58 -6.66 4.93
C ARG A 14 -5.73 -6.70 3.93
N ALA A 15 -5.52 -6.29 2.68
CA ALA A 15 -6.55 -6.36 1.65
C ALA A 15 -6.94 -7.80 1.33
N ALA A 16 -5.97 -8.71 1.32
CA ALA A 16 -6.21 -10.14 1.16
C ALA A 16 -6.99 -10.72 2.36
N ASP A 17 -6.59 -10.40 3.59
CA ASP A 17 -7.26 -10.86 4.81
C ASP A 17 -8.72 -10.42 4.88
N GLU A 18 -9.02 -9.16 4.52
CA GLU A 18 -10.38 -8.62 4.49
C GLU A 18 -11.24 -9.26 3.39
N THR A 19 -10.63 -9.61 2.26
CA THR A 19 -11.31 -10.36 1.18
C THR A 19 -11.67 -11.77 1.66
N ALA A 20 -10.74 -12.44 2.35
CA ALA A 20 -11.01 -13.75 2.96
C ALA A 20 -12.10 -13.67 4.04
N ALA A 21 -12.06 -12.64 4.90
CA ALA A 21 -13.08 -12.42 5.93
C ALA A 21 -14.46 -12.15 5.33
N THR A 22 -14.51 -11.43 4.21
CA THR A 22 -15.76 -11.18 3.47
C THR A 22 -16.29 -12.48 2.85
N ALA A 23 -15.42 -13.29 2.26
CA ALA A 23 -15.81 -14.57 1.65
C ALA A 23 -16.29 -15.61 2.67
N VAL A 24 -15.69 -15.63 3.87
CA VAL A 24 -16.06 -16.54 4.97
C VAL A 24 -17.24 -16.00 5.80
N GLY A 25 -17.47 -14.68 5.79
CA GLY A 25 -18.54 -14.03 6.56
C GLY A 25 -18.22 -13.81 8.04
N ASP A 26 -17.05 -14.23 8.52
CA ASP A 26 -16.61 -14.06 9.92
C ASP A 26 -15.15 -13.57 10.02
N ARG A 27 -14.99 -12.30 10.41
CA ARG A 27 -13.68 -11.65 10.64
C ARG A 27 -12.92 -12.26 11.82
N ARG A 28 -13.62 -12.69 12.88
CA ARG A 28 -12.99 -13.27 14.07
C ARG A 28 -12.43 -14.65 13.79
N LEU A 29 -13.11 -15.43 12.95
CA LEU A 29 -12.62 -16.72 12.48
C LEU A 29 -11.30 -16.54 11.71
N ILE A 30 -11.26 -15.64 10.73
CA ILE A 30 -10.03 -15.36 9.97
C ILE A 30 -8.90 -14.86 10.87
N ALA A 31 -9.19 -13.94 11.81
CA ALA A 31 -8.20 -13.46 12.77
C ALA A 31 -7.60 -14.61 13.60
N THR A 32 -8.44 -15.52 14.07
CA THR A 32 -8.03 -16.68 14.86
C THR A 32 -7.20 -17.66 14.02
N ALA A 33 -7.60 -17.91 12.77
CA ALA A 33 -6.88 -18.79 11.86
C ALA A 33 -5.46 -18.27 11.56
N ILE A 34 -5.34 -16.97 11.27
CA ILE A 34 -4.04 -16.31 11.05
C ILE A 34 -3.16 -16.39 12.31
N ALA A 35 -3.73 -16.11 13.49
CA ALA A 35 -2.98 -16.20 14.75
C ALA A 35 -2.45 -17.62 15.01
N ARG A 36 -3.27 -18.65 14.78
CA ARG A 36 -2.86 -20.06 14.91
C ARG A 36 -1.79 -20.45 13.90
N ALA A 37 -1.93 -20.05 12.63
CA ALA A 37 -0.94 -20.32 11.60
C ALA A 37 0.41 -19.66 11.93
N ALA A 38 0.39 -18.43 12.42
CA ALA A 38 1.59 -17.75 12.87
C ALA A 38 2.24 -18.47 14.05
N LEU A 39 1.47 -18.86 15.08
CA LEU A 39 1.99 -19.58 16.23
C LEU A 39 2.62 -20.93 15.84
N ALA A 40 1.99 -21.67 14.92
CA ALA A 40 2.53 -22.92 14.39
C ALA A 40 3.85 -22.71 13.62
N GLY A 41 3.96 -21.63 12.84
CA GLY A 41 5.20 -21.28 12.12
C GLY A 41 6.34 -20.80 13.03
N HIS A 42 6.02 -20.25 14.21
CA HIS A 42 7.01 -19.80 15.20
C HIS A 42 7.38 -20.88 16.22
N ALA A 43 6.84 -22.10 16.12
CA ALA A 43 7.16 -23.22 17.00
C ALA A 43 8.57 -23.82 16.76
N SER A 44 9.32 -23.31 15.79
CA SER A 44 10.73 -23.66 15.59
C SER A 44 11.59 -23.10 16.75
N PRO A 45 12.57 -23.86 17.30
CA PRO A 45 13.28 -23.49 18.51
C PRO A 45 14.28 -22.36 18.23
N SER A 46 13.79 -21.14 18.10
CA SER A 46 14.59 -19.93 18.25
C SER A 46 14.69 -19.60 19.73
N THR A 47 15.91 -19.43 20.23
CA THR A 47 16.25 -18.94 21.57
C THR A 47 15.22 -17.93 22.04
N ARG A 48 14.42 -18.32 23.04
CA ARG A 48 13.32 -17.50 23.57
C ARG A 48 13.93 -16.25 24.21
N PRO A 49 13.67 -15.04 23.70
CA PRO A 49 14.06 -13.84 24.41
C PRO A 49 13.18 -13.69 25.66
N ASP A 50 13.80 -13.45 26.82
CA ASP A 50 13.11 -13.25 28.12
C ASP A 50 12.15 -12.05 28.12
N PHE A 51 12.31 -11.14 27.16
CA PHE A 51 11.42 -10.01 26.94
C PHE A 51 11.26 -9.74 25.44
N ALA A 52 10.04 -9.84 24.93
CA ALA A 52 9.73 -9.64 23.51
C ALA A 52 8.66 -8.55 23.32
N PRO A 53 8.97 -7.26 23.56
CA PRO A 53 8.03 -6.17 23.32
C PRO A 53 7.60 -6.07 21.84
N ALA A 54 8.37 -6.68 20.92
CA ALA A 54 8.01 -6.83 19.51
C ALA A 54 6.89 -7.85 19.25
N ALA A 55 6.58 -8.74 20.21
CA ALA A 55 5.56 -9.79 20.03
C ALA A 55 4.15 -9.23 19.81
N THR A 56 3.88 -8.00 20.26
CA THR A 56 2.59 -7.33 20.11
C THR A 56 2.58 -6.30 18.97
N THR A 57 3.76 -5.91 18.46
CA THR A 57 3.90 -4.86 17.44
C THR A 57 4.33 -5.39 16.06
N GLY A 58 4.58 -6.70 15.94
CA GLY A 58 4.93 -7.35 14.69
C GLY A 58 3.83 -7.32 13.60
N PRO A 59 4.18 -7.68 12.35
CA PRO A 59 3.28 -7.58 11.20
C PRO A 59 2.01 -8.44 11.35
N VAL A 60 2.10 -9.60 12.00
CA VAL A 60 0.96 -10.49 12.24
C VAL A 60 0.00 -9.94 13.32
N PRO A 61 0.45 -9.57 14.54
CA PRO A 61 -0.40 -8.89 15.52
C PRO A 61 -1.13 -7.68 14.96
N GLN A 62 -0.47 -6.88 14.11
CA GLN A 62 -1.10 -5.74 13.45
C GLN A 62 -2.24 -6.13 12.51
N ARG A 63 -2.15 -7.28 11.82
CA ARG A 63 -3.19 -7.80 10.94
C ARG A 63 -4.38 -8.36 11.75
N VAL A 64 -4.10 -9.14 12.79
CA VAL A 64 -5.10 -9.68 13.71
C VAL A 64 -5.89 -8.56 14.40
N ALA A 65 -5.18 -7.54 14.93
CA ALA A 65 -5.82 -6.39 15.56
C ALA A 65 -6.75 -5.63 14.60
N ALA A 66 -6.39 -5.52 13.32
CA ALA A 66 -7.23 -4.88 12.31
C ALA A 66 -8.50 -5.68 11.98
N LEU A 67 -8.42 -7.00 11.93
CA LEU A 67 -9.59 -7.85 11.72
C LEU A 67 -10.57 -7.80 12.90
N LEU A 68 -10.04 -7.73 14.13
CA LEU A 68 -10.82 -7.64 15.36
C LEU A 68 -11.40 -6.24 15.62
N ALA A 69 -10.80 -5.20 15.05
CA ALA A 69 -11.36 -3.86 15.10
C ALA A 69 -12.72 -3.82 14.39
N PRO A 70 -13.66 -2.96 14.87
CA PRO A 70 -14.93 -2.75 14.17
C PRO A 70 -14.67 -2.44 12.70
N SER A 71 -15.38 -3.13 11.80
CA SER A 71 -15.21 -2.94 10.36
C SER A 71 -15.28 -1.44 10.05
N PRO A 72 -14.20 -0.79 9.58
CA PRO A 72 -14.27 0.61 9.24
C PRO A 72 -15.27 0.70 8.09
N ALA A 73 -16.44 1.30 8.34
CA ALA A 73 -17.41 1.59 7.30
C ALA A 73 -16.62 2.25 6.16
N ARG A 74 -16.55 1.57 5.00
CA ARG A 74 -15.65 1.89 3.88
C ARG A 74 -15.69 3.40 3.68
N SER A 75 -14.67 4.11 4.17
CA SER A 75 -14.88 5.53 4.47
C SER A 75 -15.25 6.21 3.16
N ARG A 76 -16.38 6.92 3.15
CA ARG A 76 -16.89 7.57 1.93
C ARG A 76 -15.85 8.52 1.32
N THR A 77 -14.87 8.94 2.12
CA THR A 77 -13.70 9.74 1.80
C THR A 77 -12.59 9.03 1.00
N ARG A 78 -12.54 7.68 0.94
CA ARG A 78 -11.51 6.96 0.15
C ARG A 78 -11.68 7.13 -1.36
N ARG A 79 -12.91 7.32 -1.83
CA ARG A 79 -13.19 7.53 -3.26
C ARG A 79 -12.66 8.87 -3.77
N PRO A 80 -12.99 10.03 -3.14
CA PRO A 80 -12.48 11.31 -3.61
C PRO A 80 -10.96 11.43 -3.49
N THR A 81 -10.34 10.83 -2.46
CA THR A 81 -8.87 10.86 -2.33
C THR A 81 -8.18 10.07 -3.43
N ALA A 82 -8.69 8.87 -3.78
CA ALA A 82 -8.17 8.10 -4.91
C ALA A 82 -8.30 8.86 -6.23
N LEU A 83 -9.45 9.51 -6.46
CA LEU A 83 -9.73 10.27 -7.68
C LEU A 83 -8.82 11.51 -7.79
N LEU A 84 -8.58 12.21 -6.67
CA LEU A 84 -7.65 13.32 -6.60
C LEU A 84 -6.21 12.89 -6.92
N LEU A 85 -5.75 11.76 -6.38
CA LEU A 85 -4.41 11.24 -6.67
C LEU A 85 -4.25 10.89 -8.15
N VAL A 86 -5.24 10.23 -8.76
CA VAL A 86 -5.24 9.93 -10.20
C VAL A 86 -5.22 11.20 -11.04
N ALA A 87 -6.01 12.20 -10.66
CA ALA A 87 -6.03 13.49 -11.35
C ALA A 87 -4.66 14.20 -11.26
N CYS A 88 -4.05 14.23 -10.07
CA CYS A 88 -2.70 14.77 -9.89
C CYS A 88 -1.67 14.03 -10.75
N THR A 89 -1.67 12.70 -10.76
CA THR A 89 -0.70 11.95 -11.58
C THR A 89 -0.92 12.17 -13.08
N ALA A 90 -2.17 12.24 -13.52
CA ALA A 90 -2.51 12.53 -14.91
C ALA A 90 -2.07 13.95 -15.31
N LEU A 91 -2.34 14.95 -14.46
CA LEU A 91 -1.91 16.34 -14.66
C LEU A 91 -0.39 16.47 -14.73
N SER A 92 0.35 15.84 -13.81
CA SER A 92 1.81 15.86 -13.83
C SER A 92 2.38 15.20 -15.09
N LEU A 93 1.78 14.11 -15.55
CA LEU A 93 2.19 13.45 -16.78
C LEU A 93 1.91 14.32 -18.01
N ALA A 94 0.72 14.92 -18.09
CA ALA A 94 0.32 15.82 -19.16
C ALA A 94 1.25 17.05 -19.24
N ALA A 95 1.53 17.70 -18.11
CA ALA A 95 2.44 18.84 -18.03
C ALA A 95 3.86 18.48 -18.49
N GLY A 96 4.36 17.30 -18.13
CA GLY A 96 5.63 16.79 -18.59
C GLY A 96 5.66 16.57 -20.11
N THR A 97 4.58 16.04 -20.70
CA THR A 97 4.50 15.83 -22.16
C THR A 97 4.40 17.14 -22.96
N THR A 98 3.72 18.17 -22.45
CA THR A 98 3.68 19.49 -23.11
C THR A 98 5.05 20.17 -23.13
N GLY A 99 5.87 19.99 -22.09
CA GLY A 99 7.23 20.54 -22.07
C GLY A 99 8.17 19.89 -23.10
N VAL A 100 7.98 18.59 -23.39
CA VAL A 100 8.79 17.88 -24.40
C VAL A 100 8.43 18.31 -25.82
N VAL A 101 7.15 18.60 -26.09
CA VAL A 101 6.69 19.06 -27.41
C VAL A 101 7.11 20.51 -27.67
N ASP A 102 7.05 21.38 -26.66
CA ASP A 102 7.43 22.80 -26.78
C ASP A 102 8.95 22.97 -26.98
N PHE A 103 9.76 22.13 -26.33
CA PHE A 103 11.22 22.16 -26.50
C PHE A 103 11.66 21.80 -27.92
N HIS A 104 10.96 20.87 -28.58
CA HIS A 104 11.28 20.48 -29.95
C HIS A 104 11.00 21.61 -30.95
N HIS A 105 9.96 22.40 -30.70
CA HIS A 105 9.56 23.54 -31.54
C HIS A 105 10.48 24.76 -31.31
N GLN A 106 10.91 25.02 -30.07
CA GLN A 106 11.87 26.08 -29.75
C GLN A 106 13.26 25.81 -30.34
N VAL A 107 13.71 24.55 -30.33
CA VAL A 107 15.00 24.17 -30.95
C VAL A 107 14.92 24.29 -32.48
N GLU A 108 13.82 23.89 -33.09
CA GLU A 108 13.62 24.00 -34.54
C GLU A 108 13.60 25.47 -35.02
N ILE A 109 12.99 26.38 -34.25
CA ILE A 109 13.01 27.82 -34.52
C ILE A 109 14.42 28.40 -34.36
N ALA A 110 15.13 28.05 -33.29
CA ALA A 110 16.48 28.56 -33.04
C ALA A 110 17.49 28.08 -34.11
N GLN A 111 17.31 26.89 -34.67
CA GLN A 111 18.16 26.40 -35.78
C GLN A 111 17.74 26.94 -37.16
N GLY A 112 16.50 27.39 -37.32
CA GLY A 112 16.01 28.02 -38.55
C GLY A 112 16.46 29.47 -38.72
N GLU A 113 16.68 30.21 -37.63
CA GLU A 113 17.15 31.60 -37.65
C GLU A 113 18.67 31.74 -37.94
N GLU A 114 19.42 30.64 -37.88
CA GLU A 114 20.87 30.61 -38.10
C GLU A 114 21.28 30.14 -39.52
N SER A 115 20.32 29.86 -40.40
CA SER A 115 20.60 29.63 -41.83
C SER A 115 20.60 30.95 -42.62
N PRO A 116 21.72 31.31 -43.28
CA PRO A 116 21.90 32.57 -44.01
C PRO A 116 21.11 32.67 -45.32
#